data_AF-A0A377C7E7-F1
#
_entry.id   AF-A0A377C7E7-F1
#
_cell.length_a   1.000
_cell.length_b   1.000
_cell.length_c   1.000
_cell.angle_alpha   90.00
_cell.angle_beta   90.00
_cell.angle_gamma   90.00
#
_symmetry.space_group_name_H-M   'P 1'
#
loop_
_entity.id
_entity.type
_entity.pdbx_description
1 polymer ?
#
loop_
_entity_poly.entity_id
_entity_poly.type
_entity_poly.pdbx_seq_one_letter_code
_entity_poly.pdbx_strand_id
1 'polypeptide(L)'
;MDRAVARRNVVLSRMLDEGYITQQQFDQTRTEAINANYHAPEIAFSAPYLSEMVRQEMYNRYGESAYEDGYRIYTTITRKVQQAAQQAVRNNVLDYDMRHGYRGPANVLWKVGESAWDNNKITDTLKALPTYGPLLPAAVTSANPQEATAMLADGSTVALSMDGVRWGASLPFGYSAGTDAA
;
A
#
# COMPACT_ATOMS: atom_id res chain seq x y z
N MET A 1 -9.97 -1.48 -18.32
CA MET A 1 -11.34 -1.12 -18.73
C MET A 1 -11.61 -1.42 -20.21
N ASP A 2 -10.62 -1.25 -21.09
CA ASP A 2 -10.76 -1.38 -22.55
C ASP A 2 -11.36 -2.72 -23.03
N ARG A 3 -10.95 -3.84 -22.41
CA ARG A 3 -11.51 -5.17 -22.73
C ARG A 3 -13.00 -5.30 -22.40
N ALA A 4 -13.46 -4.69 -21.31
CA ALA A 4 -14.87 -4.72 -20.91
C ALA A 4 -15.73 -3.87 -21.86
N VAL A 5 -15.24 -2.70 -22.26
CA VAL A 5 -15.90 -1.83 -23.26
C VAL A 5 -16.00 -2.54 -24.61
N ALA A 6 -14.90 -3.14 -25.08
CA ALA A 6 -14.90 -3.92 -26.32
C ALA A 6 -15.93 -5.06 -26.26
N ARG A 7 -15.97 -5.81 -25.16
CA ARG A 7 -16.93 -6.91 -24.98
C ARG A 7 -18.38 -6.42 -24.93
N ARG A 8 -18.66 -5.33 -24.21
CA ARG A 8 -19.99 -4.69 -24.18
C ARG A 8 -20.44 -4.33 -25.58
N ASN A 9 -19.59 -3.69 -26.37
CA ASN A 9 -19.95 -3.23 -27.71
C ASN A 9 -20.23 -4.39 -28.67
N VAL A 10 -19.53 -5.53 -28.52
CA VAL A 10 -19.84 -6.76 -29.27
C VAL A 10 -21.23 -7.28 -28.93
N VAL A 11 -21.60 -7.28 -27.65
CA VAL A 11 -22.95 -7.72 -27.21
C VAL A 11 -24.01 -6.75 -27.72
N LEU A 12 -23.80 -5.44 -27.58
CA LEU A 12 -24.72 -4.41 -28.09
C LEU A 12 -24.96 -4.52 -29.60
N SER A 13 -23.92 -4.83 -30.38
CA SER A 13 -24.07 -5.03 -31.84
C SER A 13 -25.00 -6.20 -32.15
N ARG A 14 -24.82 -7.34 -31.47
CA ARG A 14 -25.69 -8.52 -31.66
C ARG A 14 -27.12 -8.25 -31.21
N MET A 15 -27.30 -7.51 -30.11
CA MET A 15 -28.64 -7.14 -29.63
C MET A 15 -29.38 -6.25 -30.64
N LEU A 16 -28.66 -5.38 -31.35
CA LEU A 16 -29.23 -4.57 -32.43
C LEU A 16 -29.60 -5.43 -33.64
N ASP A 17 -28.68 -6.31 -34.08
CA ASP A 17 -28.90 -7.20 -35.24
C ASP A 17 -30.09 -8.15 -35.03
N GLU A 18 -30.28 -8.63 -33.79
CA GLU A 18 -31.39 -9.52 -33.40
C GLU A 18 -32.67 -8.76 -33.01
N GLY A 19 -32.66 -7.43 -33.03
CA GLY A 19 -33.83 -6.59 -32.80
C GLY A 19 -34.27 -6.42 -31.33
N TYR A 20 -33.41 -6.74 -30.36
CA TYR A 20 -33.69 -6.52 -28.93
C TYR A 20 -33.58 -5.05 -28.50
N ILE A 21 -32.83 -4.23 -29.26
CA ILE A 21 -32.66 -2.80 -29.02
C ILE A 21 -32.78 -2.00 -30.32
N THR A 22 -33.06 -0.70 -30.20
CA THR A 22 -33.07 0.23 -31.33
C THR A 22 -31.67 0.79 -31.61
N GLN A 23 -31.45 1.32 -32.81
CA GLN A 23 -30.22 2.03 -33.16
C GLN A 23 -29.89 3.15 -32.16
N GLN A 24 -30.92 3.89 -31.73
CA GLN A 24 -30.76 4.97 -30.74
C GLN A 24 -30.26 4.43 -29.39
N GLN A 25 -30.79 3.30 -28.92
CA GLN A 25 -30.34 2.65 -27.69
C GLN A 25 -28.91 2.12 -27.81
N PHE A 26 -28.53 1.59 -28.98
CA PHE A 26 -27.17 1.16 -29.26
C PHE A 26 -26.17 2.33 -29.16
N ASP A 27 -26.44 3.43 -29.86
CA ASP A 27 -25.54 4.58 -29.92
C ASP A 27 -25.40 5.26 -28.54
N GLN A 28 -26.49 5.38 -27.80
CA GLN A 28 -26.48 5.89 -26.44
C GLN A 28 -25.65 4.99 -25.52
N THR A 29 -25.98 3.70 -25.42
CA THR A 29 -25.32 2.78 -24.47
C THR A 29 -23.83 2.57 -24.78
N ARG A 30 -23.45 2.66 -26.06
CA ARG A 30 -22.05 2.56 -26.50
C ARG A 30 -21.20 3.74 -26.01
N THR A 31 -21.77 4.93 -25.87
CA THR A 31 -21.05 6.14 -25.44
C THR A 31 -21.03 6.31 -23.92
N GLU A 32 -21.92 5.63 -23.20
CA GLU A 32 -21.93 5.64 -21.74
C GLU A 32 -20.65 5.00 -21.15
N ALA A 33 -20.14 5.60 -20.07
CA ALA A 33 -19.03 5.05 -19.31
C ALA A 33 -19.51 3.84 -18.47
N ILE A 34 -18.67 2.80 -18.38
CA ILE A 34 -18.96 1.67 -17.50
C ILE A 34 -18.69 2.10 -16.05
N ASN A 35 -19.75 2.41 -15.33
CA ASN A 35 -19.71 2.68 -13.89
C ASN A 35 -19.81 1.36 -13.12
N ALA A 36 -18.67 0.71 -12.89
CA ALA A 36 -18.58 -0.47 -12.04
C ALA A 36 -17.96 -0.08 -10.69
N ASN A 37 -18.71 -0.30 -9.61
CA ASN A 37 -18.20 -0.14 -8.25
C ASN A 37 -18.18 -1.50 -7.58
N TYR A 38 -17.11 -1.78 -6.84
CA TYR A 38 -17.00 -3.00 -6.07
C TYR A 38 -17.97 -2.93 -4.89
N HIS A 39 -19.00 -3.80 -4.89
CA HIS A 39 -19.93 -3.90 -3.78
C HIS A 39 -19.40 -4.93 -2.77
N ALA A 40 -18.52 -4.48 -1.88
CA ALA A 40 -18.02 -5.29 -0.77
C ALA A 40 -18.62 -4.84 0.56
N PRO A 41 -18.71 -5.76 1.54
CA PRO A 41 -18.96 -5.38 2.92
C PRO A 41 -17.94 -4.32 3.36
N GLU A 42 -18.40 -3.24 3.99
CA GLU A 42 -17.50 -2.25 4.56
C GLU A 42 -16.67 -2.90 5.67
N ILE A 43 -15.35 -2.90 5.49
CA ILE A 43 -14.42 -3.35 6.52
C ILE A 43 -14.35 -2.26 7.58
N ALA A 44 -15.20 -2.36 8.61
CA ALA A 44 -15.26 -1.39 9.70
C ALA A 44 -13.94 -1.29 10.49
N PHE A 45 -13.12 -2.35 10.48
CA PHE A 45 -11.86 -2.43 11.21
C PHE A 45 -10.92 -3.48 10.59
N SER A 46 -9.63 -3.15 10.45
CA SER A 46 -8.62 -4.06 9.90
C SER A 46 -7.80 -4.74 11.02
N ALA A 47 -7.83 -6.08 11.03
CA ALA A 47 -7.04 -6.91 11.93
C ALA A 47 -6.48 -8.15 11.19
N PRO A 48 -5.53 -7.96 10.25
CA PRO A 48 -5.16 -9.01 9.29
C PRO A 48 -4.65 -10.29 9.95
N TYR A 49 -3.84 -10.17 11.01
CA TYR A 49 -3.35 -11.33 11.76
C TYR A 49 -4.48 -12.12 12.44
N LEU A 50 -5.43 -11.42 13.07
CA LEU A 50 -6.58 -12.07 13.71
C LEU A 50 -7.48 -12.72 12.66
N SER A 51 -7.74 -12.03 11.54
CA SER A 51 -8.54 -12.56 10.44
C SER A 51 -7.90 -13.81 9.84
N GLU A 52 -6.58 -13.83 9.67
CA GLU A 52 -5.85 -14.98 9.16
C GLU A 52 -5.85 -16.16 10.15
N MET A 53 -5.68 -15.89 11.45
CA MET A 53 -5.83 -16.92 12.49
C MET A 53 -7.22 -17.57 12.45
N VAL A 54 -8.27 -16.75 12.34
CA VAL A 54 -9.65 -17.24 12.21
C VAL A 54 -9.83 -18.04 10.92
N ARG A 55 -9.28 -17.57 9.80
CA ARG A 55 -9.36 -18.26 8.50
C ARG A 55 -8.73 -19.65 8.57
N GLN A 56 -7.53 -19.76 9.16
CA GLN A 56 -6.83 -21.04 9.33
C GLN A 56 -7.62 -21.98 10.23
N GLU A 57 -8.14 -21.48 11.35
CA GLU A 57 -8.94 -22.29 12.28
C GLU A 57 -10.24 -22.80 11.64
N MET A 58 -10.92 -21.95 10.87
CA MET A 58 -12.13 -22.35 10.14
C MET A 58 -11.82 -23.39 9.07
N TYR A 59 -10.74 -23.21 8.31
CA TYR A 59 -10.31 -24.20 7.32
C TYR A 59 -9.96 -25.54 7.98
N ASN A 60 -9.25 -25.53 9.11
CA ASN A 60 -8.89 -26.75 9.83
C ASN A 60 -10.12 -27.54 10.33
N ARG A 61 -11.21 -26.85 10.66
CA ARG A 61 -12.44 -27.48 11.18
C ARG A 61 -13.44 -27.88 10.09
N TYR A 62 -13.54 -27.08 9.03
CA TYR A 62 -14.63 -27.17 8.06
C TYR A 62 -14.14 -27.34 6.61
N GLY A 63 -12.83 -27.32 6.35
CA GLY A 63 -12.27 -27.41 5.01
C GLY A 63 -12.75 -26.29 4.09
N GLU A 64 -13.04 -26.62 2.84
CA GLU A 64 -13.52 -25.66 1.84
C GLU A 64 -14.89 -25.03 2.19
N SER A 65 -15.74 -25.76 2.91
CA SER A 65 -17.05 -25.26 3.35
C SER A 65 -16.95 -24.00 4.22
N ALA A 66 -15.79 -23.75 4.83
CA ALA A 66 -15.50 -22.50 5.54
C ALA A 66 -15.67 -21.25 4.66
N TYR A 67 -15.51 -21.37 3.34
CA TYR A 67 -15.60 -20.26 2.38
C TYR A 67 -16.96 -20.16 1.68
N GLU A 68 -17.70 -21.27 1.59
CA GLU A 68 -18.90 -21.37 0.75
C GLU A 68 -20.20 -21.16 1.55
N ASP A 69 -20.23 -21.61 2.81
CA ASP A 69 -21.46 -21.67 3.60
C ASP A 69 -21.87 -20.34 4.25
N GLY A 70 -21.04 -19.28 4.10
CA GLY A 70 -21.37 -17.94 4.59
C GLY A 70 -21.38 -17.77 6.12
N TYR A 71 -20.50 -18.48 6.84
CA TYR A 71 -20.38 -18.40 8.30
C TYR A 71 -20.15 -16.96 8.81
N ARG A 72 -20.75 -16.64 9.96
CA ARG A 72 -20.47 -15.41 10.72
C ARG A 72 -19.66 -15.75 11.97
N ILE A 73 -18.40 -15.33 12.00
CA ILE A 73 -17.48 -15.60 13.11
C ILE A 73 -17.41 -14.39 14.03
N TYR A 74 -17.73 -14.62 15.31
CA TYR A 74 -17.56 -13.64 16.38
C TYR A 74 -16.38 -14.04 17.25
N THR A 75 -15.37 -13.18 17.34
CA THR A 75 -14.16 -13.43 18.14
C THR A 75 -14.26 -12.80 19.52
N THR A 76 -13.38 -13.21 20.42
CA THR A 76 -13.25 -12.64 21.77
C THR A 76 -12.47 -11.31 21.79
N ILE A 77 -11.87 -10.92 20.67
CA ILE A 77 -11.02 -9.73 20.59
C ILE A 77 -11.86 -8.50 20.24
N THR A 78 -11.80 -7.48 21.08
CA THR A 78 -12.47 -6.20 20.80
C THR A 78 -11.57 -5.29 19.97
N ARG A 79 -12.18 -4.37 19.20
CA ARG A 79 -11.46 -3.34 18.44
C ARG A 79 -10.46 -2.57 19.29
N LYS A 80 -10.87 -2.16 20.50
CA LYS A 80 -10.06 -1.35 21.43
C LYS A 80 -8.76 -2.06 21.80
N VAL A 81 -8.85 -3.34 22.20
CA VAL A 81 -7.65 -4.09 22.62
C VAL A 81 -6.74 -4.40 21.44
N GLN A 82 -7.30 -4.69 20.26
CA GLN A 82 -6.51 -4.94 19.06
C GLN A 82 -5.73 -3.69 18.61
N GLN A 83 -6.37 -2.51 18.61
CA GLN A 83 -5.70 -1.25 18.30
C GLN A 83 -4.59 -0.92 19.30
N ALA A 84 -4.85 -1.11 20.60
CA ALA A 84 -3.85 -0.90 21.64
C ALA A 84 -2.65 -1.84 21.47
N ALA A 85 -2.89 -3.13 21.20
CA ALA A 85 -1.84 -4.11 20.94
C ALA A 85 -1.00 -3.76 19.70
N GLN A 86 -1.64 -3.40 18.59
CA GLN A 86 -0.96 -2.97 17.35
C GLN A 86 -0.08 -1.74 17.60
N GLN A 87 -0.59 -0.74 18.32
CA GLN A 87 0.16 0.47 18.64
C GLN A 87 1.35 0.17 19.55
N ALA A 88 1.14 -0.66 20.59
CA ALA A 88 2.19 -1.02 21.53
C ALA A 88 3.35 -1.75 20.83
N VAL A 89 3.05 -2.74 19.99
CA VAL A 89 4.09 -3.47 19.23
C VAL A 89 4.83 -2.52 18.29
N ARG A 90 4.08 -1.71 17.52
CA ARG A 90 4.68 -0.72 16.61
C ARG A 90 5.63 0.21 17.34
N ASN A 91 5.18 0.85 18.42
CA ASN A 91 5.96 1.87 19.11
C ASN A 91 7.26 1.27 19.63
N ASN A 92 7.18 0.11 20.28
CA ASN A 92 8.37 -0.54 20.82
C ASN A 92 9.36 -0.95 19.72
N VAL A 93 8.88 -1.43 18.56
CA VAL A 93 9.76 -1.75 17.43
C VAL A 93 10.41 -0.49 16.85
N LEU A 94 9.65 0.57 16.64
CA LEU A 94 10.17 1.85 16.12
C LEU A 94 11.15 2.50 17.10
N ASP A 95 10.84 2.52 18.39
CA ASP A 95 11.71 3.07 19.43
C ASP A 95 13.01 2.28 19.54
N TYR A 96 12.94 0.95 19.43
CA TYR A 96 14.13 0.11 19.35
C TYR A 96 14.94 0.45 18.10
N ASP A 97 14.29 0.55 16.94
CA ASP A 97 14.93 0.86 15.67
C ASP A 97 15.70 2.18 15.71
N MET A 98 15.04 3.24 16.21
CA MET A 98 15.62 4.57 16.30
C MET A 98 16.82 4.63 17.24
N ARG A 99 16.87 3.80 18.29
CA ARG A 99 18.04 3.72 19.20
C ARG A 99 19.26 3.02 18.58
N HIS A 100 19.07 2.26 17.51
CA HIS A 100 20.16 1.53 16.83
C HIS A 100 20.66 2.26 15.58
N GLY A 101 20.17 3.47 15.32
CA GLY A 101 20.63 4.32 14.23
C GLY A 101 20.05 3.94 12.87
N TYR A 102 20.32 4.81 11.90
CA TYR A 102 19.79 4.70 10.54
C TYR A 102 20.60 3.72 9.67
N ARG A 103 19.91 2.89 8.89
CA ARG A 103 20.52 1.85 8.03
C ARG A 103 20.71 2.27 6.56
N GLY A 104 20.38 3.52 6.22
CA GLY A 104 20.38 3.98 4.83
C GLY A 104 18.99 3.89 4.16
N PRO A 105 18.88 4.44 2.94
CA PRO A 105 17.63 4.46 2.19
C PRO A 105 17.28 3.06 1.66
N ALA A 106 15.98 2.77 1.55
CA ALA A 106 15.53 1.49 0.99
C ALA A 106 15.96 1.32 -0.48
N ASN A 107 15.88 2.40 -1.27
CA ASN A 107 16.29 2.45 -2.67
C ASN A 107 16.87 3.83 -2.99
N VAL A 108 17.76 3.89 -3.99
CA VAL A 108 18.26 5.13 -4.60
C VAL A 108 17.68 5.24 -6.00
N LEU A 109 16.84 6.24 -6.24
CA LEU A 109 16.14 6.40 -7.53
C LEU A 109 17.05 6.97 -8.62
N TRP A 110 17.93 7.91 -8.30
CA TRP A 110 18.96 8.45 -9.20
C TRP A 110 20.23 8.76 -8.41
N LYS A 111 21.38 8.74 -9.08
CA LYS A 111 22.67 9.04 -8.45
C LYS A 111 22.98 10.52 -8.46
N VAL A 112 23.89 10.93 -7.58
CA VAL A 112 24.43 12.30 -7.58
C VAL A 112 25.11 12.58 -8.91
N GLY A 113 24.70 13.66 -9.59
CA GLY A 113 25.20 14.04 -10.92
C GLY A 113 24.36 13.53 -12.09
N GLU A 114 23.37 12.66 -11.85
CA GLU A 114 22.36 12.29 -12.85
C GLU A 114 21.19 13.29 -12.85
N SER A 115 20.48 13.38 -13.97
CA SER A 115 19.21 14.12 -14.00
C SER A 115 18.20 13.46 -13.06
N ALA A 116 17.61 14.27 -12.19
CA ALA A 116 16.53 13.82 -11.32
C ALA A 116 15.38 13.25 -12.16
N TRP A 117 14.73 12.22 -11.62
CA TRP A 117 13.57 11.64 -12.27
C TRP A 117 12.42 12.65 -12.33
N ASP A 118 11.57 12.51 -13.33
CA ASP A 118 10.33 13.27 -13.39
C ASP A 118 9.36 12.84 -12.27
N ASN A 119 8.47 13.76 -11.89
CA ASN A 119 7.54 13.54 -10.79
C ASN A 119 6.59 12.34 -11.03
N ASN A 120 6.22 12.06 -12.28
CA ASN A 120 5.32 10.95 -12.60
C ASN A 120 6.03 9.63 -12.33
N LYS A 121 7.26 9.48 -12.81
CA LYS A 121 8.10 8.31 -12.57
C LYS A 121 8.39 8.09 -11.08
N ILE A 122 8.61 9.17 -10.31
CA ILE A 122 8.75 9.08 -8.85
C ILE A 122 7.46 8.57 -8.21
N THR A 123 6.32 9.21 -8.49
CA THR A 123 5.04 8.84 -7.86
C THR A 123 4.59 7.43 -8.26
N ASP A 124 4.77 7.02 -9.52
CA ASP A 124 4.46 5.66 -9.99
C ASP A 124 5.33 4.61 -9.28
N THR A 125 6.60 4.90 -9.05
CA THR A 125 7.50 4.02 -8.29
C THR A 125 7.07 3.92 -6.82
N LEU A 126 6.74 5.05 -6.18
CA LEU A 126 6.31 5.08 -4.77
C LEU A 126 4.96 4.38 -4.57
N LYS A 127 4.02 4.52 -5.50
CA LYS A 127 2.70 3.83 -5.47
C LYS A 127 2.81 2.32 -5.55
N ALA A 128 3.87 1.79 -6.16
CA ALA A 128 4.11 0.35 -6.24
C ALA A 128 4.67 -0.23 -4.92
N LEU A 129 5.17 0.61 -4.00
CA LEU A 129 5.74 0.16 -2.74
C LEU A 129 4.66 -0.10 -1.69
N PRO A 130 4.81 -1.16 -0.88
CA PRO A 130 3.92 -1.41 0.24
C PRO A 130 4.06 -0.33 1.32
N THR A 131 2.95 0.00 1.98
CA THR A 131 2.92 0.88 3.15
C THR A 131 2.86 0.03 4.43
N TYR A 132 3.66 0.39 5.43
CA TYR A 132 3.74 -0.35 6.69
C TYR A 132 3.23 0.52 7.85
N GLY A 133 1.90 0.52 8.04
CA GLY A 133 1.17 1.48 8.90
C GLY A 133 1.51 2.95 8.64
N PRO A 134 2.07 3.77 9.56
CA PRO A 134 2.29 5.20 9.36
C PRO A 134 3.55 5.44 8.52
N LEU A 135 4.31 4.38 8.18
CA LEU A 135 5.50 4.52 7.35
C LEU A 135 5.04 4.61 5.89
N LEU A 136 5.04 5.84 5.39
CA LEU A 136 4.75 6.15 4.00
C LEU A 136 6.07 6.21 3.22
N PRO A 137 6.17 5.56 2.05
CA PRO A 137 7.34 5.69 1.20
C PRO A 137 7.41 7.11 0.65
N ALA A 138 8.61 7.68 0.67
CA ALA A 138 8.88 9.02 0.17
C ALA A 138 10.23 9.06 -0.56
N ALA A 139 10.33 9.89 -1.59
CA ALA A 139 11.56 10.15 -2.31
C ALA A 139 12.11 11.53 -1.93
N VAL A 140 13.36 11.59 -1.48
CA VAL A 140 14.04 12.87 -1.21
C VAL A 140 14.37 13.54 -2.54
N THR A 141 13.84 14.75 -2.76
CA THR A 141 14.02 15.52 -4.01
C THR A 141 15.05 16.63 -3.85
N SER A 142 15.17 17.19 -2.64
CA SER A 142 16.22 18.16 -2.29
C SER A 142 16.62 18.01 -0.83
N ALA A 143 17.86 18.38 -0.52
CA ALA A 143 18.37 18.39 0.85
C ALA A 143 19.37 19.54 1.02
N ASN A 144 19.28 20.21 2.16
CA ASN A 144 20.22 21.23 2.62
C ASN A 144 20.59 20.95 4.10
N PRO A 145 21.53 21.70 4.71
CA PRO A 145 21.97 21.45 6.09
C PRO A 145 20.90 21.62 7.18
N GLN A 146 19.75 22.26 6.88
CA GLN A 146 18.69 22.54 7.84
C GLN A 146 17.43 21.69 7.62
N GLU A 147 17.16 21.31 6.38
CA GLU A 147 15.98 20.53 5.99
C GLU A 147 16.19 19.71 4.72
N ALA A 148 15.36 18.69 4.55
CA ALA A 148 15.21 17.96 3.30
C ALA A 148 13.75 17.93 2.86
N THR A 149 13.50 18.03 1.56
CA THR A 149 12.17 17.91 0.98
C THR A 149 11.98 16.50 0.44
N ALA A 150 10.90 15.84 0.86
CA ALA A 150 10.53 14.53 0.39
C ALA A 150 9.16 14.56 -0.31
N MET A 151 9.04 13.87 -1.43
CA MET A 151 7.80 13.69 -2.18
C MET A 151 7.15 12.35 -1.81
N LEU A 152 5.84 12.39 -1.54
CA LEU A 152 5.01 11.21 -1.25
C LEU A 152 4.41 10.61 -2.53
N ALA A 153 3.85 9.41 -2.40
CA ALA A 153 3.23 8.69 -3.52
C ALA A 153 2.04 9.41 -4.18
N ASP A 154 1.38 10.31 -3.45
CA ASP A 154 0.28 11.15 -3.95
C ASP A 154 0.77 12.44 -4.66
N GLY A 155 2.08 12.66 -4.70
CA GLY A 155 2.71 13.85 -5.28
C GLY A 155 2.82 15.03 -4.33
N SER A 156 2.27 14.93 -3.11
CA SER A 156 2.47 15.95 -2.07
C SER A 156 3.92 15.94 -1.58
N THR A 157 4.37 17.08 -1.05
CA THR A 157 5.72 17.24 -0.51
C THR A 157 5.69 17.54 0.98
N VAL A 158 6.68 17.00 1.70
CA VAL A 158 6.87 17.17 3.14
C VAL A 158 8.29 17.66 3.40
N ALA A 159 8.43 18.65 4.26
CA ALA A 159 9.71 19.11 4.77
C ALA A 159 10.12 18.29 6.00
N LEU A 160 11.33 17.76 5.97
CA LEU A 160 11.98 17.03 7.04
C LEU A 160 13.01 17.97 7.68
N SER A 161 12.70 18.49 8.87
CA SER A 161 13.64 19.31 9.62
C SER A 161 14.75 18.47 10.23
N MET A 162 15.94 19.07 10.46
CA MET A 162 17.05 18.38 11.13
C MET A 162 16.65 17.77 12.47
N ASP A 163 15.79 18.43 13.25
CA ASP A 163 15.29 17.89 14.52
C ASP A 163 14.49 16.60 14.36
N GLY A 164 13.70 16.48 13.28
CA GLY A 164 12.93 15.27 12.97
C GLY A 164 13.78 14.08 12.51
N VAL A 165 15.01 14.32 12.03
CA VAL A 165 15.92 13.28 11.52
C VAL A 165 17.15 13.05 12.41
N ARG A 166 17.24 13.74 13.56
CA ARG A 166 18.37 13.67 14.50
C ARG A 166 18.66 12.26 15.02
N TRP A 167 17.64 11.43 15.16
CA TRP A 167 17.77 10.02 15.57
C TRP A 167 18.56 9.18 14.53
N GLY A 168 18.64 9.63 13.28
CA GLY A 168 19.36 8.95 12.21
C GLY A 168 20.87 9.17 12.20
N ALA A 169 21.41 9.98 13.11
CA ALA A 169 22.85 10.11 13.29
C ALA A 169 23.42 8.78 13.82
N SER A 170 24.34 8.18 13.06
CA SER A 170 25.00 6.93 13.42
C SER A 170 25.60 6.97 14.82
N LEU A 171 25.49 5.87 15.57
CA LEU A 171 26.35 5.60 16.72
C LEU A 171 27.81 5.84 16.32
N PRO A 172 28.66 6.45 17.17
CA PRO A 172 30.09 6.55 16.89
C PRO A 172 30.63 5.14 16.67
N PHE A 173 31.18 4.89 15.49
CA PHE A 173 31.82 3.63 15.13
C PHE A 173 32.90 3.30 16.16
N GLY A 174 32.58 2.35 17.04
CA GLY A 174 33.45 1.82 18.08
C GLY A 174 33.32 0.31 18.13
N TYR A 175 33.48 -0.36 17.00
CA TYR A 175 33.85 -1.78 16.95
C TYR A 175 34.90 -1.95 15.87
N SER A 176 36.17 -1.93 16.29
CA SER A 176 37.24 -2.51 15.51
C SER A 176 36.98 -4.02 15.44
N ALA A 177 36.53 -4.51 14.29
CA ALA A 177 36.77 -5.91 13.95
C ALA A 177 38.27 -6.03 13.66
N GLY A 178 39.04 -6.36 14.69
CA GLY A 178 40.43 -6.75 14.53
C GLY A 178 40.52 -8.07 13.75
N THR A 179 41.39 -8.05 12.74
CA THR A 179 42.37 -9.08 12.36
C THR A 179 41.95 -10.54 12.10
N ASP A 180 42.37 -10.98 10.91
CA ASP A 180 42.84 -12.32 10.51
C ASP A 180 41.86 -13.41 10.06
N ALA A 181 41.93 -13.68 8.74
CA ALA A 181 41.90 -14.97 8.00
C ALA A 181 41.35 -14.67 6.59
N ALA A 182 42.04 -14.84 5.47
CA ALA A 182 43.16 -15.71 5.11
C ALA A 182 44.08 -15.05 4.04
#